data_AF-A0A286H335-F1
#
_entry.id   AF-A0A286H335-F1
#
_cell.length_a   1.000
_cell.length_b   1.000
_cell.length_c   1.000
_cell.angle_alpha   90.00
_cell.angle_beta   90.00
_cell.angle_gamma   90.00
#
_symmetry.space_group_name_H-M   'P 1'
#
loop_
_entity.id
_entity.type
_entity.pdbx_description
1 polymer ?
#
loop_
_entity_poly.entity_id
_entity_poly.type
_entity_poly.pdbx_seq_one_letter_code
_entity_poly.pdbx_strand_id
1 'polypeptide(L)' 'MIAFIDEHRQAHGVEPICRQLPIAPSTYYDHRAKQADPSRRSDRARRDAALLPVERHRR' A
#
# COMPACT_ATOMS: atom_id res chain seq x y z
N MET A 1 1.75 -6.54 3.52
CA MET A 1 0.45 -6.98 3.01
C MET A 1 0.30 -6.77 1.51
N ILE A 2 0.30 -5.53 1.00
CA ILE A 2 0.04 -5.28 -0.43
C ILE A 2 1.10 -5.91 -1.35
N ALA A 3 2.38 -5.87 -0.94
CA ALA A 3 3.46 -6.54 -1.69
C ALA A 3 3.21 -8.04 -1.88
N PHE A 4 2.68 -8.74 -0.87
CA PHE A 4 2.33 -10.16 -0.97
C PHE A 4 1.21 -10.39 -2.01
N ILE A 5 0.18 -9.53 -2.02
CA ILE A 5 -0.89 -9.60 -3.02
C ILE A 5 -0.33 -9.31 -4.41
N ASP A 6 0.54 -8.31 -4.56
CA ASP A 6 1.17 -7.96 -5.83
C ASP A 6 1.99 -9.11 -6.42
N GLU A 7 2.70 -9.86 -5.58
CA GLU A 7 3.51 -11.02 -5.96
C GLU A 7 2.65 -12.22 -6.40
N HIS A 8 1.52 -12.46 -5.73
CA HIS A 8 0.74 -13.69 -5.92
C HIS A 8 -0.50 -13.51 -6.83
N ARG A 9 -0.91 -12.27 -7.12
CA ARG A 9 -2.14 -12.00 -7.90
C ARG A 9 -2.14 -12.56 -9.31
N GLN A 10 -0.97 -12.79 -9.92
CA GLN A 10 -0.88 -13.38 -11.27
C GLN A 10 -1.28 -14.86 -11.25
N ALA A 11 -0.94 -15.59 -10.19
CA ALA A 11 -1.23 -17.01 -10.06
C ALA A 11 -2.64 -17.28 -9.48
N HIS A 12 -3.10 -16.45 -8.54
CA HIS A 12 -4.32 -16.73 -7.76
C HIS A 12 -5.43 -15.69 -7.92
N GLY A 13 -5.16 -14.55 -8.56
CA GLY A 13 -6.07 -13.41 -8.57
C GLY A 13 -6.11 -12.67 -7.22
N VAL A 14 -6.58 -11.42 -7.26
CA VAL A 14 -6.64 -10.56 -6.06
C VAL A 14 -7.71 -11.03 -5.07
N GLU A 15 -8.88 -11.41 -5.58
CA GLU A 15 -10.03 -11.69 -4.73
C GLU A 15 -9.87 -12.93 -3.83
N PRO A 16 -9.33 -14.07 -4.31
CA PRO A 16 -9.05 -15.22 -3.45
C PRO A 16 -8.04 -14.91 -2.35
N ILE A 17 -6.99 -14.13 -2.66
CA ILE A 17 -5.97 -13.72 -1.67
C ILE A 17 -6.59 -12.81 -0.61
N CYS A 18 -7.42 -11.83 -1.01
CA CYS A 18 -8.10 -10.93 -0.09
C CYS A 18 -9.01 -11.66 0.90
N ARG A 19 -9.67 -12.75 0.48
CA ARG A 19 -10.47 -13.62 1.38
C ARG A 19 -9.61 -14.33 2.42
N GLN A 20 -8.40 -14.75 2.07
CA GLN A 20 -7.47 -15.42 3.00
C GLN A 20 -6.79 -14.44 3.97
N LEU A 21 -6.59 -13.19 3.57
CA LEU A 21 -6.00 -12.11 4.39
C LEU A 21 -7.04 -11.29 5.18
N PRO A 22 -8.25 -11.83 5.39
CA PRO A 22 -9.51 -11.11 5.60
C PRO A 22 -9.50 -9.59 5.36
N ILE A 23 -9.25 -9.15 4.11
CA ILE A 23 -9.39 -7.75 3.69
C ILE A 23 -10.39 -7.61 2.55
N ALA A 24 -10.97 -6.43 2.39
CA ALA A 24 -11.80 -6.13 1.22
C ALA A 24 -10.92 -5.93 -0.03
N PRO A 25 -11.31 -6.43 -1.22
CA PRO A 25 -10.60 -6.15 -2.48
C PRO A 25 -10.47 -4.65 -2.79
N SER A 26 -11.46 -3.84 -2.38
CA SER A 26 -11.42 -2.38 -2.51
C SER A 26 -10.24 -1.76 -1.76
N THR A 27 -9.85 -2.31 -0.61
CA THR A 27 -8.68 -1.86 0.16
C THR A 27 -7.38 -2.06 -0.63
N TYR A 28 -7.24 -3.18 -1.34
CA TYR A 28 -6.08 -3.42 -2.20
C TYR A 28 -6.00 -2.40 -3.34
N TYR A 29 -7.11 -2.19 -4.06
CA TYR A 29 -7.14 -1.25 -5.17
C TYR A 29 -6.95 0.21 -4.74
N ASP A 30 -7.51 0.61 -3.59
CA ASP A 30 -7.29 1.92 -2.99
C ASP A 30 -5.81 2.14 -2.65
N HIS A 31 -5.14 1.12 -2.11
CA HIS A 31 -3.71 1.21 -1.86
C HIS A 31 -2.90 1.33 -3.16
N ARG A 32 -3.21 0.53 -4.19
CA ARG A 32 -2.56 0.64 -5.51
C ARG A 32 -2.77 2.03 -6.12
N ALA A 33 -3.97 2.58 -6.00
CA ALA A 33 -4.28 3.93 -6.44
C ALA A 33 -3.45 5.01 -5.72
N LYS A 34 -3.31 4.92 -4.40
CA LYS A 34 -2.49 5.83 -3.58
C LYS A 34 -0.98 5.67 -3.78
N GLN A 35 -0.53 4.53 -4.30
CA GLN A 35 0.85 4.32 -4.73
C GLN A 35 1.11 4.97 -6.09
N ALA A 36 0.22 4.75 -7.06
CA ALA A 36 0.35 5.31 -8.40
C ALA A 36 0.21 6.84 -8.39
N ASP A 37 -0.68 7.35 -7.54
CA ASP A 37 -0.89 8.78 -7.36
C ASP A 37 -0.84 9.14 -5.86
N PRO A 38 0.33 9.62 -5.38
CA PRO A 38 0.50 10.08 -4.01
C PRO A 38 -0.43 11.23 -3.61
N SER A 39 -1.00 11.99 -4.55
CA SER A 39 -1.95 13.06 -4.25
C SER A 39 -3.29 12.55 -3.72
N ARG A 40 -3.65 11.28 -4.00
CA ARG A 40 -4.85 10.60 -3.48
C ARG A 40 -4.73 10.18 -2.01
N ARG A 41 -3.56 10.36 -1.40
CA ARG A 41 -3.37 10.13 0.04
C ARG A 41 -4.01 11.25 0.83
N SER A 42 -4.46 10.94 2.04
CA SER A 42 -4.97 11.97 2.95
C SER A 42 -3.90 13.01 3.27
N ASP A 43 -4.31 14.23 3.62
CA ASP A 43 -3.38 15.31 3.95
C ASP A 43 -2.47 14.97 5.14
N ARG A 44 -2.98 14.19 6.10
CA ARG A 44 -2.16 13.63 7.18
C ARG A 44 -1.06 12.72 6.60
N ALA A 45 -1.43 11.72 5.80
CA ALA A 45 -0.45 10.78 5.23
C ALA A 45 0.59 11.46 4.34
N ARG A 46 0.19 12.52 3.61
CA ARG A 46 1.12 13.36 2.83
C ARG A 46 2.10 14.12 3.73
N ARG A 47 1.61 14.73 4.82
CA ARG A 47 2.47 15.42 5.80
C ARG A 47 3.41 14.46 6.51
N ASP A 48 2.90 13.33 6.99
CA ASP A 48 3.71 12.31 7.68
C ASP A 48 4.83 11.81 6.78
N ALA A 49 4.57 11.59 5.48
CA ALA A 49 5.59 11.22 4.51
C ALA A 49 6.68 12.29 4.31
N ALA A 50 6.34 13.58 4.42
CA ALA A 50 7.30 14.68 4.37
C ALA A 50 8.09 14.86 5.68
N LEU A 51 7.56 14.35 6.79
CA LEU A 51 8.17 14.40 8.13
C LEU A 51 8.99 13.15 8.46
N LEU A 52 8.96 12.12 7.63
CA LEU A 52 9.82 10.95 7.80
C LEU A 52 11.28 11.44 7.89
N PRO A 53 12.02 11.09 8.96
CA PRO A 53 13.40 11.49 9.08
C PRO A 53 14.16 10.98 7.85
N VAL A 54 14.77 11.88 7.08
CA VAL A 54 15.95 11.49 6.30
C VAL A 54 16.91 10.93 7.33
N GLU A 55 17.17 9.62 7.29
CA GLU A 55 18.06 8.99 8.24
C GLU A 55 19.38 9.76 8.20
N ARG A 56 19.60 10.63 9.18
CA ARG A 56 20.94 11.06 9.54
C ARG A 56 21.56 9.78 10.05
N HIS A 57 22.21 9.05 9.16
CA HIS A 57 23.17 8.03 9.46
C HIS A 57 24.24 8.71 10.34
N ARG A 58 23.96 8.78 11.65
CA ARG A 58 24.96 9.03 12.67
C ARG A 58 25.85 7.80 12.58
N ARG A 59 27.04 8.03 12.03
CA ARG A 59 28.17 7.11 12.13
C ARG A 59 28.34 6.63 13.56
#